data_AF-A0A822ADF6-F1
#
_entry.id   AF-A0A822ADF6-F1
#
_cell.length_a   1.000
_cell.length_b   1.000
_cell.length_c   1.000
_cell.angle_alpha   90.00
_cell.angle_beta   90.00
_cell.angle_gamma   90.00
#
_symmetry.space_group_name_H-M   'P 1'
#
loop_
_entity.id
_entity.type
_entity.pdbx_description
1 polymer ?
#
loop_
_entity_poly.entity_id
_entity_poly.type
_entity_poly.pdbx_seq_one_letter_code
_entity_poly.pdbx_strand_id
1 'polypeptide(L)'
;KPHRLRSQASRQRRNKKRNNTHRIRRYHHHIIRSIYYKFNAPLARKILKQHDVKYVHVKVVDGTLVIGVKNNMMKQKYQDQIPENMFDRKHYEIYQHYNQHRHQHHHPYHHQHHHE
;
A
#
# COMPACT_ATOMS: atom_id res chain seq x y z
N LYS A 1 21.74 16.98 35.95
CA LYS A 1 21.83 18.11 34.98
C LYS A 1 20.57 18.10 34.11
N PRO A 2 19.77 19.17 34.04
CA PRO A 2 18.59 19.18 33.18
C PRO A 2 19.02 19.11 31.71
N HIS A 3 18.42 18.20 30.95
CA HIS A 3 18.72 17.99 29.54
C HIS A 3 18.26 19.22 28.74
N ARG A 4 19.19 20.10 28.32
CA ARG A 4 18.88 21.29 27.50
C ARG A 4 18.06 20.88 26.28
N LEU A 5 16.80 21.33 26.23
CA LEU A 5 15.91 21.10 25.10
C LEU A 5 16.48 21.80 23.87
N ARG A 6 16.46 21.11 22.72
CA ARG A 6 16.96 21.68 21.46
C ARG A 6 16.07 22.84 21.01
N SER A 7 16.68 23.85 20.38
CA SER A 7 15.94 24.92 19.68
C SER A 7 15.04 24.34 18.59
N GLN A 8 13.97 25.07 18.22
CA GLN A 8 13.03 24.63 17.19
C GLN A 8 13.73 24.44 15.83
N ALA A 9 14.58 25.40 15.42
CA ALA A 9 15.34 25.30 14.17
C ALA A 9 16.28 24.08 14.13
N SER A 10 16.90 23.72 15.27
CA SER A 10 17.71 22.51 15.38
C SER A 10 16.86 21.24 15.26
N ARG A 11 15.69 21.20 15.92
CA ARG A 11 14.74 20.08 15.80
C ARG A 11 14.25 19.90 14.35
N GLN A 12 13.85 20.99 13.69
CA GLN A 12 13.38 20.96 12.30
C GLN A 12 14.44 20.43 11.34
N ARG A 13 15.70 20.90 11.44
CA ARG A 13 16.81 20.40 10.63
C ARG A 13 17.03 18.89 10.82
N ARG A 14 17.03 18.42 12.07
CA ARG A 14 17.18 16.98 12.38
C ARG A 14 16.01 16.16 11.83
N ASN A 15 14.78 16.64 11.98
CA ASN A 15 13.59 15.97 11.45
C ASN A 15 13.61 15.91 9.93
N LYS A 16 13.98 17.00 9.24
CA LYS A 16 14.16 17.02 7.78
C LYS A 16 15.17 15.98 7.32
N LYS A 17 16.35 15.92 7.97
CA LYS A 17 17.38 14.91 7.67
C LYS A 17 16.85 13.48 7.88
N ARG A 18 16.23 13.22 9.04
CA ARG A 18 15.66 11.90 9.38
C ARG A 18 14.58 11.48 8.37
N ASN A 19 13.67 12.39 8.03
CA ASN A 19 12.58 12.13 7.07
C ASN A 19 13.12 11.85 5.67
N ASN A 20 14.17 12.56 5.24
CA ASN A 20 14.81 12.30 3.96
C ASN A 20 15.44 10.90 3.93
N THR A 21 16.19 10.52 4.97
CA THR A 21 16.74 9.16 5.09
C THR A 21 15.65 8.10 5.04
N HIS A 22 14.53 8.30 5.76
CA HIS A 22 13.40 7.38 5.72
C HIS A 22 12.78 7.30 4.32
N ARG A 23 12.62 8.43 3.63
CA ARG A 23 12.06 8.47 2.27
C ARG A 23 12.95 7.72 1.28
N ILE A 24 14.27 7.92 1.32
CA ILE A 24 15.23 7.19 0.47
C ILE A 24 15.11 5.68 0.73
N ARG A 25 15.05 5.28 2.00
CA ARG A 25 14.95 3.86 2.38
C ARG A 25 13.67 3.17 1.87
N ARG A 26 12.56 3.88 1.66
CA ARG A 26 11.32 3.29 1.11
C ARG A 26 11.49 2.71 -0.29
N TYR A 27 12.43 3.25 -1.07
CA TYR A 27 12.67 2.86 -2.46
C TYR A 27 13.98 2.08 -2.64
N HIS A 28 14.69 1.78 -1.54
CA HIS A 28 15.99 1.09 -1.63
C HIS A 28 15.83 -0.33 -2.20
N HIS A 29 14.83 -1.06 -1.74
CA HIS A 29 14.41 -2.32 -2.35
C HIS A 29 12.99 -2.14 -2.85
N HIS A 30 12.80 -2.28 -4.16
CA HIS A 30 11.50 -2.10 -4.79
C HIS A 30 11.31 -3.08 -5.94
N ILE A 31 10.04 -3.35 -6.23
CA ILE A 31 9.54 -4.14 -7.35
C ILE A 31 8.74 -3.19 -8.22
N ILE A 32 8.97 -3.24 -9.54
CA ILE A 32 8.25 -2.45 -10.52
C ILE A 32 7.37 -3.38 -11.34
N ARG A 33 6.12 -2.99 -11.56
CA ARG A 33 5.17 -3.71 -12.40
C ARG A 33 4.43 -2.74 -13.30
N SER A 34 4.28 -3.11 -14.56
CA SER A 34 3.38 -2.42 -15.47
C SER A 34 1.95 -2.59 -14.98
N ILE A 35 1.14 -1.54 -15.06
CA ILE A 35 -0.26 -1.60 -14.66
C ILE A 35 -1.16 -1.05 -15.74
N TYR A 36 -2.38 -1.59 -15.82
CA TYR A 36 -3.44 -0.99 -16.62
C TYR A 36 -3.76 0.42 -16.08
N TYR A 37 -3.93 1.40 -16.97
CA TYR A 37 -4.00 2.83 -16.63
C TYR A 37 -5.10 3.20 -15.62
N LYS A 38 -6.13 2.37 -15.45
CA LYS A 38 -7.20 2.57 -14.47
C LYS A 38 -6.86 2.06 -13.06
N PHE A 39 -5.72 1.40 -12.87
CA PHE A 39 -5.28 1.00 -11.54
C PHE A 39 -4.88 2.20 -10.69
N ASN A 40 -5.42 2.23 -9.48
CA ASN A 40 -5.03 3.20 -8.46
C ASN A 40 -4.31 2.49 -7.30
N ALA A 41 -3.56 3.27 -6.51
CA ALA A 41 -2.82 2.74 -5.38
C ALA A 41 -3.70 2.02 -4.32
N PRO A 42 -4.92 2.48 -3.99
CA PRO A 42 -5.82 1.74 -3.11
C PRO A 42 -6.15 0.33 -3.60
N LEU A 43 -6.48 0.16 -4.88
CA LEU A 43 -6.79 -1.13 -5.46
C LEU A 43 -5.56 -2.05 -5.46
N ALA A 44 -4.40 -1.54 -5.87
CA ALA A 44 -3.15 -2.28 -5.80
C ALA A 44 -2.85 -2.78 -4.38
N ARG A 45 -3.04 -1.93 -3.35
CA ARG A 45 -2.87 -2.32 -1.94
C ARG A 45 -3.82 -3.45 -1.50
N LYS A 46 -5.05 -3.47 -2.00
CA LYS A 46 -6.02 -4.55 -1.71
C LYS A 46 -5.52 -5.88 -2.29
N ILE A 47 -5.09 -5.88 -3.55
CA ILE A 47 -4.55 -7.07 -4.22
C ILE A 47 -3.33 -7.58 -3.46
N LEU A 48 -2.36 -6.71 -3.18
CA LEU A 48 -1.16 -7.07 -2.44
C LEU A 48 -1.49 -7.69 -1.06
N LYS A 49 -2.53 -7.19 -0.39
CA LYS A 49 -3.00 -7.77 0.89
C LYS A 49 -3.58 -9.18 0.71
N GLN A 50 -4.34 -9.43 -0.36
CA GLN A 50 -4.91 -10.75 -0.64
C GLN A 50 -3.82 -11.81 -0.89
N HIS A 51 -2.67 -11.39 -1.42
CA HIS A 51 -1.52 -12.25 -1.68
C HIS A 51 -0.47 -12.26 -0.53
N ASP A 52 -0.81 -11.75 0.66
CA ASP A 52 0.11 -11.62 1.82
C ASP A 52 1.46 -10.94 1.48
N VAL A 53 1.43 -9.98 0.56
CA VAL A 53 2.61 -9.18 0.21
C VAL A 53 2.78 -8.05 1.21
N LYS A 54 3.86 -8.12 1.98
CA LYS A 54 4.24 -7.08 2.93
C LYS A 54 5.06 -5.99 2.22
N TYR A 55 4.53 -4.78 2.20
CA TYR A 55 5.17 -3.62 1.58
C TYR A 55 5.46 -2.51 2.59
N VAL A 56 6.50 -1.72 2.31
CA VAL A 56 6.84 -0.48 3.02
C VAL A 56 6.14 0.71 2.35
N HIS A 57 6.04 0.68 1.03
CA HIS A 57 5.45 1.75 0.25
C HIS A 57 4.86 1.23 -1.06
N VAL A 58 3.79 1.86 -1.53
CA VAL A 58 3.17 1.56 -2.83
C VAL A 58 2.85 2.89 -3.51
N LYS A 59 3.31 3.07 -4.73
CA LYS A 59 3.09 4.27 -5.54
C LYS A 59 2.78 3.89 -6.98
N VAL A 60 1.81 4.57 -7.58
CA VAL A 60 1.55 4.51 -9.02
C VAL A 60 2.19 5.73 -9.67
N VAL A 61 2.96 5.52 -10.74
CA VAL A 61 3.64 6.57 -11.52
C VAL A 61 3.61 6.15 -12.99
N ASP A 62 3.04 6.98 -13.86
CA ASP A 62 3.13 6.84 -15.33
C ASP A 62 2.84 5.42 -15.85
N GLY A 63 1.75 4.79 -15.40
CA GLY A 63 1.38 3.44 -15.83
C GLY A 63 2.22 2.31 -15.21
N THR A 64 3.01 2.62 -14.18
CA THR A 64 3.76 1.63 -13.40
C THR A 64 3.39 1.68 -11.93
N LEU A 65 3.47 0.53 -11.27
CA LEU A 65 3.33 0.36 -9.83
C LEU A 65 4.69 0.06 -9.23
N VAL A 66 5.12 0.94 -8.33
CA VAL A 66 6.33 0.80 -7.53
C VAL A 66 5.96 0.30 -6.14
N ILE A 67 6.43 -0.90 -5.82
CA ILE A 67 6.20 -1.58 -4.54
C ILE A 67 7.51 -1.62 -3.78
N GLY A 68 7.66 -0.76 -2.78
CA GLY A 68 8.80 -0.75 -1.88
C GLY A 68 8.69 -1.86 -0.83
N VAL A 69 9.77 -2.59 -0.59
CA VAL A 69 9.85 -3.73 0.35
C VAL A 69 10.99 -3.53 1.35
N LYS A 70 10.96 -4.28 2.47
CA LYS A 70 11.87 -4.03 3.61
C LYS A 70 13.33 -4.35 3.31
N ASN A 71 13.60 -5.43 2.57
CA ASN A 71 14.94 -5.93 2.30
C ASN A 71 14.99 -6.70 0.96
N ASN A 72 16.20 -7.03 0.52
CA ASN A 72 16.41 -7.72 -0.75
C ASN A 72 15.83 -9.15 -0.78
N MET A 73 15.83 -9.85 0.35
CA MET A 73 15.24 -11.19 0.46
C MET A 73 13.73 -11.17 0.16
N MET A 74 13.00 -10.19 0.72
CA MET A 74 11.58 -10.00 0.40
C MET A 74 11.36 -9.57 -1.04
N LYS A 75 12.26 -8.75 -1.60
CA LYS A 75 12.22 -8.38 -3.02
C LYS A 75 12.26 -9.64 -3.90
N GLN A 76 13.23 -10.52 -3.67
CA GLN A 76 13.38 -11.77 -4.42
C GLN A 76 12.15 -12.67 -4.23
N LYS A 77 11.73 -12.91 -2.98
CA LYS A 77 10.54 -13.71 -2.68
C LYS A 77 9.29 -13.21 -3.42
N TYR A 78 9.06 -11.89 -3.43
CA TYR A 78 7.85 -11.32 -4.02
C TYR A 78 7.96 -11.07 -5.52
N GLN A 79 9.16 -11.14 -6.09
CA GLN A 79 9.34 -11.02 -7.54
C GLN A 79 8.55 -12.11 -8.27
N ASP A 80 8.55 -13.33 -7.73
CA ASP A 80 7.87 -14.49 -8.31
C ASP A 80 6.38 -14.53 -7.92
N GLN A 81 6.04 -14.08 -6.71
CA GLN A 81 4.64 -14.07 -6.23
C GLN A 81 3.78 -13.01 -6.90
N ILE A 82 4.39 -11.96 -7.46
CA ILE A 82 3.72 -10.85 -8.12
C ILE A 82 4.12 -10.88 -9.59
N PRO A 83 3.46 -11.69 -10.43
CA PRO A 83 3.76 -11.75 -11.85
C PRO A 83 3.34 -10.45 -12.55
N GLU A 84 3.93 -10.18 -13.71
CA GLU A 84 3.77 -8.90 -14.41
C GLU A 84 2.34 -8.64 -14.92
N ASN A 85 1.61 -9.72 -15.22
CA ASN A 85 0.22 -9.68 -15.64
C ASN A 85 -0.80 -9.48 -14.49
N MET A 86 -0.38 -9.53 -13.22
CA MET A 86 -1.30 -9.42 -12.06
C MET A 86 -2.07 -8.08 -12.03
N PHE A 87 -1.56 -7.05 -12.71
CA PHE A 87 -2.17 -5.71 -12.77
C PHE A 87 -2.62 -5.34 -14.19
N ASP A 88 -2.90 -6.33 -15.02
CA ASP A 88 -3.43 -6.12 -16.37
C ASP A 88 -4.93 -5.75 -16.36
N ARG A 89 -5.46 -5.50 -17.57
CA ARG A 89 -6.88 -5.17 -17.76
C ARG A 89 -7.81 -6.28 -17.27
N LYS A 90 -7.45 -7.55 -17.50
CA LYS A 90 -8.26 -8.71 -17.12
C LYS A 90 -8.43 -8.77 -15.60
N HIS A 91 -7.34 -8.60 -14.86
CA HIS A 91 -7.39 -8.56 -13.40
C HIS A 91 -8.14 -7.33 -12.89
N TYR A 92 -7.96 -6.16 -13.53
CA TYR A 92 -8.73 -4.98 -13.18
C TYR A 92 -10.24 -5.25 -13.23
N GLU A 93 -10.73 -5.85 -14.31
CA GLU A 93 -12.16 -6.17 -14.50
C GLU A 93 -12.66 -7.14 -13.41
N ILE A 94 -11.90 -8.21 -13.12
CA ILE A 94 -12.21 -9.16 -12.04
C ILE A 94 -12.32 -8.46 -10.68
N TYR A 95 -11.36 -7.60 -10.33
CA TYR A 95 -11.35 -6.93 -9.03
C TYR A 95 -12.39 -5.82 -8.91
N GLN A 96 -12.80 -5.18 -10.01
CA GLN A 96 -13.91 -4.22 -10.00
C GLN A 96 -15.23 -4.94 -9.71
N HIS A 97 -15.52 -6.04 -10.41
CA HIS A 97 -16.72 -6.85 -10.16
C HIS A 97 -16.77 -7.37 -8.72
N TYR A 98 -15.65 -7.86 -8.18
CA TYR A 98 -15.60 -8.36 -6.81
C TYR A 98 -15.89 -7.28 -5.75
N ASN A 99 -15.50 -6.02 -6.01
CA ASN A 99 -15.81 -4.91 -5.11
C ASN A 99 -17.29 -4.50 -5.19
N GLN A 100 -17.96 -4.62 -6.35
CA GLN A 100 -19.37 -4.27 -6.50
C GLN A 100 -20.29 -5.24 -5.71
N HIS A 101 -19.99 -6.54 -5.70
CA HIS A 101 -20.83 -7.54 -5.01
C HIS A 101 -20.66 -7.56 -3.48
N ARG A 102 -19.54 -7.08 -2.91
CA ARG A 102 -19.40 -6.96 -1.44
C ARG A 102 -20.29 -5.89 -0.83
N HIS A 103 -20.76 -4.92 -1.61
CA HIS A 103 -21.62 -3.85 -1.12
C HIS A 103 -23.12 -4.20 -1.12
N GLN A 104 -23.52 -5.36 -1.65
CA GLN A 104 -24.93 -5.78 -1.68
C GLN A 104 -25.35 -6.69 -0.50
N HIS A 105 -24.43 -7.09 0.38
CA HIS A 105 -24.72 -8.04 1.47
C HIS A 105 -24.71 -7.45 2.89
N HIS A 106 -24.74 -6.12 3.04
CA HIS A 106 -24.95 -5.49 4.35
C HIS A 106 -26.36 -4.89 4.44
N HIS A 107 -27.38 -5.74 4.47
CA HIS A 107 -28.66 -5.38 5.09
C HIS A 107 -28.56 -5.71 6.58
N PRO A 108 -28.51 -4.72 7.49
CA PRO A 108 -28.68 -5.00 8.89
C PRO A 108 -30.14 -5.39 9.12
N TYR A 109 -30.37 -6.64 9.54
CA TYR A 109 -31.61 -7.03 10.16
C TYR A 109 -31.79 -6.17 11.41
N HIS A 110 -32.73 -5.22 11.35
CA HIS A 110 -33.23 -4.52 12.52
C HIS A 110 -34.10 -5.50 13.30
N HIS A 111 -33.53 -6.15 14.32
CA HIS A 111 -34.33 -6.74 15.39
C HIS A 111 -34.88 -5.60 16.24
N GLN A 112 -36.16 -5.28 16.03
CA GLN A 112 -36.93 -4.55 17.03
C GLN A 112 -37.14 -5.49 18.22
N HIS A 113 -36.44 -5.20 19.32
CA HIS A 113 -36.77 -5.77 20.61
C HIS A 113 -38.10 -5.17 21.07
N HIS A 114 -39.12 -6.02 21.17
CA HIS A 114 -40.27 -5.77 22.02
C HIS A 114 -39.79 -5.63 23.46
N HIS A 115 -40.13 -4.51 24.10
CA HIS A 115 -40.25 -4.43 25.55
C HIS A 115 -41.58 -3.77 25.87
N GLU A 116 -42.39 -4.58 26.55
CA GLU A 116 -43.53 -4.28 27.44
C GLU A 116 -44.79 -3.62 26.88
#